data_AF-A0A6I5E8D7-F1
#
_entry.id   AF-A0A6I5E8D7-F1
#
_cell.length_a   1.000
_cell.length_b   1.000
_cell.length_c   1.000
_cell.angle_alpha   90.00
_cell.angle_beta   90.00
_cell.angle_gamma   90.00
#
_symmetry.space_group_name_H-M   'P 1'
#
loop_
_entity.id
_entity.type
_entity.pdbx_description
1 polymer ?
#
loop_
_entity_poly.entity_id
_entity_poly.type
_entity_poly.pdbx_seq_one_letter_code
_entity_poly.pdbx_strand_id
1 'polypeptide(L)'
;MFLTISATGTPERPATDLGFLLHKHPDKSQAFSTSYGTAHVLYPEASVERCTAALLLEVDAVALVRRGKGKGRGGAPDAALAQYVNDRPYAASSLLAVALSSVFSSAMKGTCAARPDLPARPLPLRIEVPALPARGGPDIVRALFEPLGWTVTARPVALDAAFPEWGDSRYVGLVLESAELTLAEALRHLYVLLPVLDDAKHYWVASDEVDKLLRAGEGWLPDHPEHKLITSRYLARRWSLTRQAMDRLELVRLAEADDSEVEEIDNAVDESTDTEEKPVPLAVRRRDAIIAALQASGAARVLDLGCGQGQLVQALLKDVRFTEIVGVDVSVRALTIAARRLKLDRLGERQASRVTLFQGSLAYTDSRLKGYDAAVLSEVIEHLDLPRLPALEYAVFGSARPRTVLVTTPNVEYNVRWETLPAGHSRHGDHRFEWTREEFRAWARRVAERHGYDVEFTPVGPDDPEVGPPTQMAVFSMTSAHSNTPTTAKEEKAA
;
A
#
# COMPACT_ATOMS: atom_id res chain seq x y z
N MET A 1 5.27 3.62 -26.36
CA MET A 1 6.54 4.08 -25.74
C MET A 1 7.58 2.96 -25.76
N PHE A 2 8.88 3.26 -25.70
CA PHE A 2 9.90 2.21 -25.63
C PHE A 2 11.16 2.65 -24.87
N LEU A 3 12.00 1.67 -24.55
CA LEU A 3 13.40 1.86 -24.21
C LEU A 3 14.27 0.86 -24.98
N THR A 4 15.54 1.17 -25.14
CA THR A 4 16.54 0.24 -25.67
C THR A 4 17.60 -0.08 -24.63
N ILE A 5 18.11 -1.30 -24.67
CA ILE A 5 19.24 -1.78 -23.88
C ILE A 5 20.26 -2.29 -24.88
N SER A 6 21.40 -1.61 -24.98
CA SER A 6 22.49 -1.99 -25.87
C SER A 6 23.67 -2.49 -25.05
N ALA A 7 24.33 -3.51 -25.57
CA ALA A 7 25.62 -3.98 -25.09
C ALA A 7 26.65 -3.95 -26.22
N THR A 8 27.91 -3.67 -25.89
CA THR A 8 29.03 -3.86 -26.81
C THR A 8 29.89 -5.03 -26.37
N GLY A 9 30.48 -5.75 -27.33
CA GLY A 9 31.21 -6.99 -27.10
C GLY A 9 32.45 -7.15 -27.97
N THR A 10 33.18 -8.23 -27.71
CA THR A 10 34.32 -8.70 -28.50
C THR A 10 34.06 -10.14 -28.95
N PRO A 11 34.86 -10.71 -29.86
CA PRO A 11 34.71 -12.13 -30.24
C PRO A 11 34.74 -13.11 -29.06
N GLU A 12 35.50 -12.80 -28.00
CA GLU A 12 35.60 -13.62 -26.78
C GLU A 12 34.43 -13.40 -25.82
N ARG A 13 33.75 -12.25 -25.92
CA ARG A 13 32.60 -11.85 -25.09
C ARG A 13 31.56 -11.17 -25.98
N PRO A 14 30.82 -11.95 -26.77
CA PRO A 14 29.97 -11.40 -27.82
C PRO A 14 28.80 -10.63 -27.23
N ALA A 15 28.46 -9.48 -27.82
CA ALA A 15 27.33 -8.66 -27.36
C ALA A 15 26.00 -9.42 -27.41
N THR A 16 25.87 -10.43 -28.27
CA THR A 16 24.71 -11.33 -28.35
C THR A 16 24.43 -12.11 -27.05
N ASP A 17 25.39 -12.18 -26.13
CA ASP A 17 25.16 -12.72 -24.78
C ASP A 17 24.04 -11.96 -24.03
N LEU A 18 23.75 -10.72 -24.42
CA LEU A 18 22.57 -9.96 -23.98
C LEU A 18 21.24 -10.72 -24.20
N GLY A 19 21.14 -11.52 -25.26
CA GLY A 19 19.96 -12.37 -25.53
C GLY A 19 19.74 -13.44 -24.46
N PHE A 20 20.83 -14.10 -24.03
CA PHE A 20 20.79 -15.07 -22.94
C PHE A 20 20.43 -14.39 -21.61
N LEU A 21 21.08 -13.27 -21.31
CA LEU A 21 20.85 -12.51 -20.09
C LEU A 21 19.40 -11.98 -19.97
N LEU A 22 18.79 -11.53 -21.07
CA LEU A 22 17.39 -11.08 -21.12
C LEU A 22 16.38 -12.22 -21.25
N HIS A 23 16.85 -13.46 -21.47
CA HIS A 23 16.02 -14.63 -21.80
C HIS A 23 15.13 -14.37 -23.01
N LYS A 24 15.67 -13.70 -24.04
CA LYS A 24 14.98 -13.38 -25.29
C LYS A 24 15.95 -13.64 -26.44
N HIS A 25 15.56 -14.52 -27.35
CA HIS A 25 16.40 -14.86 -28.49
C HIS A 25 16.42 -13.69 -29.49
N PRO A 26 17.60 -13.24 -29.98
CA PRO A 26 17.69 -12.12 -30.91
C PRO A 26 16.85 -12.28 -32.19
N ASP A 27 16.83 -13.48 -32.77
CA ASP A 27 16.05 -13.78 -33.98
C ASP A 27 14.52 -13.88 -33.77
N LYS A 28 14.03 -13.64 -32.54
CA LYS A 28 12.60 -13.77 -32.22
C LYS A 28 12.04 -12.45 -31.73
N SER A 29 11.12 -11.88 -32.51
CA SER A 29 10.18 -10.89 -32.00
C SER A 29 9.13 -11.58 -31.13
N GLN A 30 8.94 -11.09 -29.91
CA GLN A 30 8.03 -11.68 -28.92
C GLN A 30 7.07 -10.62 -28.39
N ALA A 31 5.82 -11.02 -28.14
CA ALA A 31 4.77 -10.17 -27.58
C ALA A 31 4.25 -10.77 -26.28
N PHE A 32 4.01 -9.91 -25.29
CA PHE A 32 3.55 -10.26 -23.95
C PHE A 32 2.34 -9.41 -23.57
N SER A 33 1.26 -10.05 -23.14
CA SER A 33 0.08 -9.34 -22.64
C SER A 33 0.40 -8.70 -21.30
N THR A 34 0.04 -7.41 -21.14
CA THR A 34 0.13 -6.68 -19.87
C THR A 34 -1.25 -6.20 -19.43
N SER A 35 -1.37 -5.63 -18.23
CA SER A 35 -2.63 -5.12 -17.71
C SER A 35 -3.11 -3.80 -18.38
N TYR A 36 -2.31 -3.21 -19.26
CA TYR A 36 -2.61 -1.93 -19.92
C TYR A 36 -2.23 -1.91 -21.41
N GLY A 37 -1.92 -3.07 -22.00
CA GLY A 37 -1.58 -3.19 -23.41
C GLY A 37 -0.65 -4.37 -23.70
N THR A 38 0.15 -4.28 -24.75
CA THR A 38 1.07 -5.33 -25.20
C THR A 38 2.51 -4.84 -25.12
N ALA A 39 3.38 -5.64 -24.50
CA ALA A 39 4.81 -5.39 -24.48
C ALA A 39 5.49 -6.25 -25.55
N HIS A 40 6.30 -5.64 -26.40
CA HIS A 40 7.05 -6.29 -27.46
C HIS A 40 8.54 -6.24 -27.14
N VAL A 41 9.22 -7.37 -27.33
CA VAL A 41 10.68 -7.44 -27.34
C VAL A 41 11.14 -7.79 -28.74
N LEU A 42 12.07 -7.00 -29.26
CA LEU A 42 12.73 -7.22 -30.54
C LEU A 42 14.17 -6.73 -30.49
N TYR A 43 15.00 -7.23 -31.40
CA TYR A 43 16.41 -6.87 -31.48
C TYR A 43 16.64 -6.14 -32.80
N PRO A 44 16.66 -4.79 -32.81
CA PRO A 44 16.99 -4.04 -34.02
C PRO A 44 18.42 -4.30 -34.51
N GLU A 45 19.33 -4.73 -33.63
CA GLU A 45 20.71 -5.06 -33.98
C GLU A 45 21.20 -6.22 -33.09
N ALA A 46 21.87 -7.20 -33.70
CA ALA A 46 22.47 -8.33 -33.01
C ALA A 46 23.71 -8.82 -33.77
N SER A 47 24.87 -8.27 -33.43
CA SER A 47 26.18 -8.71 -33.88
C SER A 47 27.08 -9.04 -32.69
N VAL A 48 28.28 -9.56 -32.97
CA VAL A 48 29.31 -9.83 -31.96
C VAL A 48 29.75 -8.54 -31.26
N GLU A 49 29.86 -7.46 -32.01
CA GLU A 49 30.35 -6.15 -31.56
C GLU A 49 29.27 -5.36 -30.84
N ARG A 50 28.01 -5.45 -31.29
CA ARG A 50 26.89 -4.70 -30.72
C ARG A 50 25.59 -5.49 -30.76
N CYS A 51 24.88 -5.49 -29.64
CA CYS A 51 23.55 -6.10 -29.55
C CYS A 51 22.62 -5.13 -28.83
N THR A 52 21.49 -4.82 -29.45
CA THR A 52 20.48 -3.90 -28.91
C THR A 52 19.16 -4.63 -28.81
N ALA A 53 18.61 -4.72 -27.61
CA ALA A 53 17.24 -5.12 -27.35
C ALA A 53 16.36 -3.88 -27.18
N ALA A 54 15.16 -3.90 -27.77
CA ALA A 54 14.14 -2.88 -27.56
C ALA A 54 12.95 -3.49 -26.82
N LEU A 55 12.50 -2.82 -25.75
CA LEU A 55 11.23 -3.09 -25.09
C LEU A 55 10.24 -2.00 -25.50
N LEU A 56 9.30 -2.34 -26.38
CA LEU A 56 8.25 -1.46 -26.86
C LEU A 56 6.94 -1.80 -26.15
N LEU A 57 6.37 -0.85 -25.43
CA LEU A 57 5.05 -0.99 -24.81
C LEU A 57 4.01 -0.22 -25.62
N GLU A 58 3.09 -0.97 -26.21
CA GLU A 58 1.89 -0.48 -26.87
C GLU A 58 0.76 -0.44 -25.83
N VAL A 59 0.33 0.75 -25.45
CA VAL A 59 -0.72 0.96 -24.43
C VAL A 59 -2.07 1.07 -25.11
N ASP A 60 -3.04 0.28 -24.64
CA ASP A 60 -4.44 0.45 -25.06
C ASP A 60 -5.08 1.59 -24.26
N ALA A 61 -5.05 2.80 -24.85
CA ALA A 61 -5.61 4.00 -24.23
C ALA A 61 -7.11 3.87 -23.92
N VAL A 62 -7.87 3.12 -24.73
CA VAL A 62 -9.31 2.93 -24.54
C VAL A 62 -9.59 1.98 -23.38
N ALA A 63 -8.86 0.87 -23.28
CA ALA A 63 -8.95 -0.04 -22.14
C ALA A 63 -8.52 0.64 -20.83
N LEU A 64 -7.50 1.50 -20.87
CA LEU A 64 -7.02 2.27 -19.72
C LEU A 64 -8.13 3.17 -19.16
N VAL A 65 -8.90 3.85 -20.02
CA VAL A 65 -10.05 4.68 -19.63
C VAL A 65 -11.23 3.84 -19.14
N ARG A 66 -11.58 2.75 -19.85
CA ARG A 66 -12.72 1.89 -19.48
C ARG A 66 -12.53 1.23 -18.12
N ARG A 67 -11.31 0.82 -17.76
CA ARG A 67 -10.97 0.30 -16.42
C ARG A 67 -10.96 1.38 -15.33
N GLY A 68 -10.89 2.66 -15.70
CA GLY A 68 -10.99 3.81 -14.80
C GLY A 68 -12.43 4.27 -14.48
N LYS A 69 -13.44 3.85 -15.25
CA LYS A 69 -14.85 4.32 -15.16
C LYS A 69 -15.63 3.92 -13.90
N GLY A 70 -15.00 3.30 -12.91
CA GLY A 70 -15.58 3.11 -11.57
C GLY A 70 -15.41 4.30 -10.62
N LYS A 71 -14.80 5.42 -11.05
CA LYS A 71 -14.35 6.51 -10.17
C LYS A 71 -14.88 7.88 -10.61
N GLY A 72 -15.80 8.44 -9.81
CA GLY A 72 -16.08 9.88 -9.70
C GLY A 72 -16.82 10.54 -10.87
N ARG A 73 -18.13 10.79 -10.69
CA ARG A 73 -18.83 11.87 -11.38
C ARG A 73 -18.36 13.21 -10.80
N GLY A 74 -17.82 14.10 -11.62
CA GLY A 74 -17.56 15.50 -11.25
C GLY A 74 -16.20 16.02 -11.70
N GLY A 75 -16.06 16.34 -12.98
CA GLY A 75 -14.94 17.12 -13.51
C GLY A 75 -15.42 17.89 -14.73
N ALA A 76 -14.93 19.13 -14.89
CA ALA A 76 -15.22 19.99 -16.04
C ALA A 76 -14.97 19.26 -17.39
N PRO A 77 -15.61 19.65 -18.49
CA PRO A 77 -15.50 18.97 -19.80
C PRO A 77 -14.04 18.69 -20.26
N ASP A 78 -13.08 19.55 -19.92
CA ASP A 78 -11.65 19.33 -20.22
C ASP A 78 -11.03 18.12 -19.48
N ALA A 79 -11.51 17.80 -18.27
CA ALA A 79 -11.05 16.65 -17.50
C ALA A 79 -11.54 15.32 -18.09
N ALA A 80 -12.62 15.34 -18.88
CA ALA A 80 -13.10 14.16 -19.61
C ALA A 80 -12.29 13.95 -20.90
N LEU A 81 -11.85 15.02 -21.57
CA LEU A 81 -11.03 14.94 -22.79
C LEU A 81 -9.61 14.46 -22.50
N ALA A 82 -9.01 14.93 -21.39
CA ALA A 82 -7.69 14.50 -20.90
C ALA A 82 -7.61 12.99 -20.58
N GLN A 83 -8.75 12.29 -20.42
CA GLN A 83 -8.75 10.84 -20.26
C GLN A 83 -8.52 10.11 -21.59
N TYR A 84 -9.00 10.66 -22.71
CA TYR A 84 -8.87 10.05 -24.03
C TYR A 84 -7.65 10.55 -24.80
N VAL A 85 -7.26 11.82 -24.61
CA VAL A 85 -6.05 12.41 -25.20
C VAL A 85 -5.07 12.73 -24.07
N ASN A 86 -4.08 11.86 -23.89
CA ASN A 86 -2.99 12.06 -22.95
C ASN A 86 -1.70 11.40 -23.46
N ASP A 87 -0.61 11.76 -22.81
CA ASP A 87 0.75 11.31 -23.12
C ASP A 87 1.09 9.89 -22.65
N ARG A 88 0.22 9.23 -21.87
CA ARG A 88 0.52 7.94 -21.23
C ARG A 88 0.93 6.83 -22.20
N PRO A 89 0.38 6.73 -23.42
CA PRO A 89 0.83 5.73 -24.40
C PRO A 89 2.25 5.98 -24.94
N TYR A 90 2.74 7.21 -24.80
CA TYR A 90 3.94 7.70 -25.48
C TYR A 90 5.10 7.96 -24.52
N ALA A 91 4.81 8.29 -23.27
CA ALA A 91 5.77 8.57 -22.20
C ALA A 91 6.24 7.30 -21.48
N ALA A 92 7.56 7.13 -21.32
CA ALA A 92 8.22 6.07 -20.55
C ALA A 92 7.96 6.20 -19.03
N SER A 93 6.72 5.90 -18.65
CA SER A 93 6.15 6.10 -17.31
C SER A 93 6.31 4.86 -16.42
N SER A 94 5.68 4.89 -15.25
CA SER A 94 5.50 3.74 -14.35
C SER A 94 4.95 2.48 -15.04
N LEU A 95 4.22 2.62 -16.14
CA LEU A 95 3.75 1.50 -16.95
C LEU A 95 4.90 0.73 -17.63
N LEU A 96 5.95 1.44 -18.09
CA LEU A 96 7.12 0.79 -18.69
C LEU A 96 7.93 0.02 -17.65
N ALA A 97 8.02 0.53 -16.42
CA ALA A 97 8.64 -0.18 -15.29
C ALA A 97 7.95 -1.50 -14.97
N VAL A 98 6.62 -1.53 -15.01
CA VAL A 98 5.86 -2.78 -14.81
C VAL A 98 6.04 -3.75 -15.98
N ALA A 99 6.15 -3.26 -17.22
CA ALA A 99 6.48 -4.10 -18.36
C ALA A 99 7.90 -4.69 -18.25
N LEU A 100 8.88 -3.89 -17.82
CA LEU A 100 10.25 -4.36 -17.55
C LEU A 100 10.26 -5.53 -16.56
N SER A 101 9.59 -5.38 -15.42
CA SER A 101 9.59 -6.42 -14.38
C SER A 101 8.85 -7.68 -14.78
N SER A 102 7.82 -7.57 -15.62
CA SER A 102 7.08 -8.71 -16.14
C SER A 102 7.85 -9.46 -17.24
N VAL A 103 8.53 -8.74 -18.14
CA VAL A 103 9.13 -9.32 -19.35
C VAL A 103 10.57 -9.80 -19.10
N PHE A 104 11.29 -9.12 -18.21
CA PHE A 104 12.69 -9.40 -17.87
C PHE A 104 12.86 -9.87 -16.41
N SER A 105 11.85 -10.53 -15.85
CA SER A 105 11.84 -10.97 -14.45
C SER A 105 13.05 -11.83 -14.07
N SER A 106 13.51 -12.73 -14.96
CA SER A 106 14.65 -13.62 -14.69
C SER A 106 15.99 -12.88 -14.76
N ALA A 107 16.10 -11.91 -15.66
CA ALA A 107 17.27 -11.04 -15.81
C ALA A 107 17.45 -10.15 -14.58
N MET A 108 16.34 -9.56 -14.06
CA MET A 108 16.36 -8.76 -12.83
C MET A 108 16.83 -9.54 -11.60
N LYS A 109 16.54 -10.85 -11.55
CA LYS A 109 16.99 -11.77 -10.49
C LYS A 109 18.45 -12.19 -10.65
N GLY A 110 19.13 -11.79 -11.72
CA GLY A 110 20.50 -12.23 -12.00
C GLY A 110 20.60 -13.74 -12.30
N THR A 111 19.55 -14.34 -12.85
CA THR A 111 19.53 -15.79 -13.14
C THR A 111 19.66 -16.06 -14.62
N CYS A 112 20.53 -17.00 -15.03
CA CYS A 112 20.64 -17.46 -16.41
C CYS A 112 21.09 -18.94 -16.45
N ALA A 113 20.14 -19.87 -16.60
CA ALA A 113 20.46 -21.30 -16.60
C ALA A 113 21.30 -21.72 -17.81
N ALA A 114 21.10 -21.09 -18.97
CA ALA A 114 21.84 -21.41 -20.18
C ALA A 114 23.32 -20.98 -20.11
N ARG A 115 23.60 -19.91 -19.36
CA ARG A 115 24.94 -19.32 -19.19
C ARG A 115 25.10 -18.77 -17.76
N PRO A 116 25.32 -19.64 -16.77
CA PRO A 116 25.30 -19.27 -15.35
C PRO A 116 26.40 -18.27 -14.94
N ASP A 117 27.46 -18.18 -15.73
CA ASP A 117 28.62 -17.33 -15.50
C ASP A 117 28.42 -15.86 -15.93
N LEU A 118 27.40 -15.59 -16.77
CA LEU A 118 27.18 -14.26 -17.33
C LEU A 118 26.52 -13.24 -16.38
N PRO A 119 25.50 -13.59 -15.56
CA PRO A 119 24.75 -12.58 -14.79
C PRO A 119 25.59 -11.77 -13.80
N ALA A 120 26.64 -12.38 -13.23
CA ALA A 120 27.53 -11.74 -12.27
C ALA A 120 28.61 -10.85 -12.94
N ARG A 121 28.67 -10.82 -14.27
CA ARG A 121 29.68 -10.05 -15.00
C ARG A 121 29.15 -8.67 -15.36
N PRO A 122 29.93 -7.60 -15.10
CA PRO A 122 29.69 -6.29 -15.69
C PRO A 122 29.60 -6.37 -17.21
N LEU A 123 28.71 -5.57 -17.78
CA LEU A 123 28.51 -5.47 -19.22
C LEU A 123 28.59 -3.99 -19.63
N PRO A 124 29.31 -3.62 -20.71
CA PRO A 124 29.25 -2.28 -21.26
C PRO A 124 27.85 -1.98 -21.78
N LEU A 125 27.05 -1.31 -20.96
CA LEU A 125 25.64 -1.07 -21.16
C LEU A 125 25.40 0.37 -21.60
N ARG A 126 24.51 0.50 -22.59
CA ARG A 126 23.93 1.78 -22.99
C ARG A 126 22.40 1.66 -23.06
N ILE A 127 21.70 2.46 -22.26
CA ILE A 127 20.24 2.46 -22.18
C ILE A 127 19.72 3.77 -22.73
N GLU A 128 18.70 3.72 -23.60
CA GLU A 128 18.04 4.91 -24.12
C GLU A 128 16.55 4.92 -23.80
N VAL A 129 16.07 6.06 -23.34
CA VAL A 129 14.65 6.33 -23.11
C VAL A 129 14.31 7.65 -23.79
N PRO A 130 13.73 7.64 -25.01
CA PRO A 130 13.55 8.87 -25.80
C PRO A 130 12.60 9.89 -25.20
N ALA A 131 11.59 9.44 -24.43
CA ALA A 131 10.56 10.29 -23.85
C ALA A 131 10.31 9.90 -22.39
N LEU A 132 11.19 10.33 -21.50
CA LEU A 132 11.08 10.10 -20.06
C LEU A 132 10.43 11.30 -19.37
N PRO A 133 9.24 11.16 -18.73
CA PRO A 133 8.74 12.21 -17.86
C PRO A 133 9.70 12.42 -16.69
N ALA A 134 10.16 13.65 -16.50
CA ALA A 134 11.11 14.01 -15.44
C ALA A 134 10.62 15.26 -14.71
N ARG A 135 9.75 15.08 -13.71
CA ARG A 135 9.31 16.19 -12.85
C ARG A 135 10.46 16.66 -11.96
N GLY A 136 11.09 17.75 -12.37
CA GLY A 136 12.36 18.26 -11.83
C GLY A 136 13.45 18.45 -12.89
N GLY A 137 13.16 18.13 -14.16
CA GLY A 137 14.06 18.39 -15.28
C GLY A 137 15.25 17.42 -15.36
N PRO A 138 16.29 17.77 -16.13
CA PRO A 138 17.50 16.95 -16.26
C PRO A 138 18.26 16.73 -14.95
N ASP A 139 18.22 17.69 -14.02
CA ASP A 139 19.03 17.65 -12.81
C ASP A 139 18.61 16.55 -11.84
N ILE A 140 17.30 16.32 -11.68
CA ILE A 140 16.81 15.18 -10.89
C ILE A 140 17.20 13.83 -11.52
N VAL A 141 17.29 13.76 -12.86
CA VAL A 141 17.72 12.53 -13.53
C VAL A 141 19.20 12.24 -13.21
N ARG A 142 20.06 13.26 -13.26
CA ARG A 142 21.47 13.14 -12.86
C ARG A 142 21.59 12.72 -11.39
N ALA A 143 20.90 13.41 -10.49
CA ALA A 143 20.92 13.13 -9.05
C ALA A 143 20.46 11.69 -8.69
N LEU A 144 19.62 11.07 -9.52
CA LEU A 144 19.12 9.71 -9.30
C LEU A 144 19.98 8.62 -9.93
N PHE A 145 20.69 8.88 -11.03
CA PHE A 145 21.44 7.85 -11.75
C PHE A 145 22.96 7.97 -11.61
N GLU A 146 23.54 9.18 -11.50
CA GLU A 146 25.00 9.34 -11.37
C GLU A 146 25.58 8.65 -10.13
N PRO A 147 24.94 8.71 -8.93
CA PRO A 147 25.44 8.00 -7.75
C PRO A 147 25.48 6.47 -7.89
N LEU A 148 24.78 5.92 -8.89
CA LEU A 148 24.70 4.49 -9.18
C LEU A 148 25.75 4.04 -10.22
N GLY A 149 26.71 4.88 -10.57
CA GLY A 149 27.76 4.55 -11.54
C GLY A 149 27.34 4.71 -12.99
N TRP A 150 26.30 5.51 -13.26
CA TRP A 150 25.91 5.87 -14.63
C TRP A 150 26.55 7.17 -15.08
N THR A 151 27.03 7.19 -16.32
CA THR A 151 27.20 8.44 -17.07
C THR A 151 25.83 8.82 -17.65
N VAL A 152 25.34 10.01 -17.28
CA VAL A 152 23.96 10.43 -17.60
C VAL A 152 23.96 11.56 -18.63
N THR A 153 23.29 11.33 -19.76
CA THR A 153 22.89 12.40 -20.67
C THR A 153 21.38 12.55 -20.64
N ALA A 154 20.89 13.66 -20.07
CA ALA A 154 19.48 14.03 -20.05
C ALA A 154 19.28 15.34 -20.82
N ARG A 155 18.59 15.28 -21.96
CA ARG A 155 18.32 16.45 -22.82
C ARG A 155 16.84 16.80 -22.77
N PRO A 156 16.45 18.05 -22.43
CA PRO A 156 15.07 18.48 -22.54
C PRO A 156 14.51 18.24 -23.94
N VAL A 157 13.26 17.80 -24.01
CA VAL A 157 12.52 17.67 -25.27
C VAL A 157 11.66 18.91 -25.43
N ALA A 158 11.84 19.67 -26.52
CA ALA A 158 11.01 20.84 -26.84
C ALA A 158 9.52 20.48 -26.85
N LEU A 159 8.66 21.36 -26.32
CA LEU A 159 7.21 21.11 -26.30
C LEU A 159 6.65 21.02 -27.72
N ASP A 160 7.08 21.92 -28.59
CA ASP A 160 6.81 21.88 -30.02
C ASP A 160 7.99 22.51 -30.76
N ALA A 161 8.57 21.78 -31.73
CA ALA A 161 9.71 22.27 -32.50
C ALA A 161 9.34 23.44 -33.44
N ALA A 162 8.06 23.58 -33.80
CA ALA A 162 7.57 24.67 -34.64
C ALA A 162 7.30 25.96 -33.83
N PHE A 163 7.16 25.86 -32.51
CA PHE A 163 6.89 26.98 -31.60
C PHE A 163 7.90 27.01 -30.43
N PRO A 164 9.18 27.37 -30.68
CA PRO A 164 10.23 27.36 -29.66
C PRO A 164 9.93 28.24 -28.44
N GLU A 165 9.12 29.28 -28.59
CA GLU A 165 8.70 30.17 -27.52
C GLU A 165 7.86 29.48 -26.43
N TRP A 166 7.30 28.30 -26.70
CA TRP A 166 6.60 27.49 -25.70
C TRP A 166 7.55 26.77 -24.73
N GLY A 167 8.85 26.75 -25.05
CA GLY A 167 9.89 26.18 -24.23
C GLY A 167 9.91 24.65 -24.23
N ASP A 168 10.61 24.11 -23.23
CA ASP A 168 10.79 22.66 -23.08
C ASP A 168 9.54 22.00 -22.48
N SER A 169 9.26 20.79 -22.93
CA SER A 169 8.28 19.92 -22.29
C SER A 169 8.79 19.38 -20.96
N ARG A 170 7.91 18.69 -20.23
CA ARG A 170 8.28 17.93 -19.01
C ARG A 170 9.08 16.66 -19.29
N TYR A 171 9.38 16.36 -20.55
CA TYR A 171 10.08 15.15 -20.98
C TYR A 171 11.54 15.43 -21.24
N VAL A 172 12.36 14.43 -20.96
CA VAL A 172 13.76 14.41 -21.36
C VAL A 172 14.04 13.18 -22.21
N GLY A 173 14.93 13.34 -23.20
CA GLY A 173 15.62 12.22 -23.82
C GLY A 173 16.75 11.78 -22.90
N LEU A 174 16.69 10.55 -22.40
CA LEU A 174 17.67 9.97 -21.50
C LEU A 174 18.57 8.97 -22.24
N VAL A 175 19.87 9.10 -22.01
CA VAL A 175 20.89 8.09 -22.32
C VAL A 175 21.68 7.81 -21.04
N LEU A 176 21.79 6.54 -20.66
CA LEU A 176 22.60 6.06 -19.55
C LEU A 176 23.69 5.14 -20.08
N GLU A 177 24.93 5.35 -19.66
CA GLU A 177 26.08 4.54 -20.06
C GLU A 177 26.88 4.09 -18.85
N SER A 178 27.25 2.81 -18.80
CA SER A 178 28.12 2.26 -17.75
C SER A 178 28.86 1.03 -18.25
N ALA A 179 30.12 0.87 -17.85
CA ALA A 179 30.92 -0.33 -18.12
C ALA A 179 31.02 -1.29 -16.91
N GLU A 180 30.52 -0.84 -15.75
CA GLU A 180 30.77 -1.50 -14.46
C GLU A 180 29.54 -2.23 -13.92
N LEU A 181 28.36 -1.91 -14.43
CA LEU A 181 27.10 -2.49 -13.97
C LEU A 181 26.81 -3.83 -14.64
N THR A 182 26.25 -4.75 -13.85
CA THR A 182 25.56 -5.94 -14.36
C THR A 182 24.21 -5.55 -14.97
N LEU A 183 23.69 -6.41 -15.85
CA LEU A 183 22.34 -6.20 -16.41
C LEU A 183 21.26 -6.22 -15.32
N ALA A 184 21.43 -7.04 -14.28
CA ALA A 184 20.47 -7.17 -13.21
C ALA A 184 20.35 -5.85 -12.41
N GLU A 185 21.48 -5.23 -12.04
CA GLU A 185 21.52 -3.91 -11.40
C GLU A 185 20.85 -2.85 -12.28
N ALA A 186 21.23 -2.80 -13.56
CA ALA A 186 20.67 -1.83 -14.48
C ALA A 186 19.14 -1.91 -14.60
N LEU A 187 18.59 -3.12 -14.69
CA LEU A 187 17.15 -3.33 -14.73
C LEU A 187 16.46 -2.98 -13.39
N ARG A 188 17.09 -3.26 -12.25
CA ARG A 188 16.57 -2.87 -10.93
C ARG A 188 16.56 -1.36 -10.75
N HIS A 189 17.62 -0.66 -11.17
CA HIS A 189 17.69 0.80 -11.17
C HIS A 189 16.53 1.40 -11.98
N LEU A 190 16.35 0.96 -13.24
CA LEU A 190 15.24 1.43 -14.08
C LEU A 190 13.87 1.13 -13.46
N TYR A 191 13.67 -0.08 -12.93
CA TYR A 191 12.41 -0.48 -12.32
C TYR A 191 11.99 0.43 -11.16
N VAL A 192 12.95 0.85 -10.33
CA VAL A 192 12.69 1.75 -9.19
C VAL A 192 12.61 3.21 -9.61
N LEU A 193 13.50 3.67 -10.49
CA LEU A 193 13.68 5.11 -10.75
C LEU A 193 12.72 5.67 -11.82
N LEU A 194 12.26 4.87 -12.79
CA LEU A 194 11.28 5.35 -13.77
C LEU A 194 9.97 5.83 -13.11
N PRO A 195 9.36 5.09 -12.15
CA PRO A 195 8.20 5.60 -11.41
C PRO A 195 8.47 6.83 -10.53
N VAL A 196 9.71 7.00 -10.04
CA VAL A 196 10.13 8.15 -9.21
C VAL A 196 10.18 9.43 -10.04
N LEU A 197 10.65 9.32 -11.29
CA LEU A 197 10.74 10.43 -12.25
C LEU A 197 9.38 10.84 -12.80
N ASP A 198 8.51 9.86 -13.04
CA ASP A 198 7.12 10.04 -13.45
C ASP A 198 6.30 10.82 -12.39
N ASP A 199 6.52 10.55 -11.09
CA ASP A 199 5.85 11.18 -9.93
C ASP A 199 4.30 11.20 -10.10
N ALA A 200 3.79 10.18 -10.82
CA ALA A 200 2.40 10.03 -11.21
C ALA A 200 2.03 8.54 -11.31
N LYS A 201 2.22 7.76 -10.23
CA LYS A 201 1.81 6.34 -10.22
C LYS A 201 0.31 6.20 -10.51
N HIS A 202 -0.02 5.49 -11.59
CA HIS A 202 -1.40 5.30 -12.07
C HIS A 202 -2.13 4.10 -11.43
N TYR A 203 -1.47 3.41 -10.49
CA TYR A 203 -2.03 2.30 -9.72
C TYR A 203 -1.85 2.55 -8.21
N TRP A 204 -2.67 1.90 -7.38
CA TRP A 204 -2.65 2.11 -5.94
C TRP A 204 -1.44 1.43 -5.30
N VAL A 205 -0.66 2.20 -4.54
CA VAL A 205 0.49 1.69 -3.79
C VAL A 205 0.01 1.05 -2.49
N ALA A 206 0.24 -0.26 -2.36
CA ALA A 206 -0.11 -1.09 -1.21
C ALA A 206 1.15 -1.41 -0.37
N SER A 207 0.99 -2.02 0.81
CA SER A 207 2.13 -2.35 1.69
C SER A 207 3.13 -3.32 1.06
N ASP A 208 2.71 -4.17 0.12
CA ASP A 208 3.60 -5.04 -0.66
C ASP A 208 4.54 -4.26 -1.60
N GLU A 209 4.23 -3.00 -1.92
CA GLU A 209 5.13 -2.14 -2.69
C GLU A 209 6.37 -1.74 -1.88
N VAL A 210 6.28 -1.74 -0.54
CA VAL A 210 7.45 -1.56 0.33
C VAL A 210 8.40 -2.74 0.17
N ASP A 211 7.90 -3.96 0.28
CA ASP A 211 8.73 -5.16 0.14
C ASP A 211 9.34 -5.26 -1.28
N LYS A 212 8.59 -4.86 -2.32
CA LYS A 212 9.10 -4.77 -3.69
C LYS A 212 10.19 -3.71 -3.84
N LEU A 213 10.03 -2.55 -3.21
CA LEU A 213 11.03 -1.48 -3.24
C LEU A 213 12.32 -1.97 -2.56
N LEU A 214 12.21 -2.57 -1.37
CA LEU A 214 13.38 -3.06 -0.64
C LEU A 214 14.12 -4.15 -1.42
N ARG A 215 13.40 -5.12 -2.00
CA ARG A 215 14.02 -6.16 -2.82
C ARG A 215 14.69 -5.61 -4.09
N ALA A 216 14.08 -4.62 -4.74
CA ALA A 216 14.68 -4.02 -5.93
C ALA A 216 15.80 -3.02 -5.59
N GLY A 217 15.75 -2.45 -4.38
CA GLY A 217 16.71 -1.52 -3.80
C GLY A 217 17.89 -2.18 -3.09
N GLU A 218 17.87 -3.51 -2.94
CA GLU A 218 18.91 -4.27 -2.25
C GLU A 218 20.29 -4.01 -2.86
N GLY A 219 21.27 -3.73 -1.99
CA GLY A 219 22.65 -3.43 -2.35
C GLY A 219 22.94 -2.02 -2.87
N TRP A 220 21.95 -1.11 -2.96
CA TRP A 220 22.20 0.26 -3.45
C TRP A 220 21.31 1.34 -2.83
N LEU A 221 20.05 1.03 -2.52
CA LEU A 221 19.08 2.03 -2.07
C LEU A 221 19.39 2.60 -0.68
N PRO A 222 19.87 1.84 0.33
CA PRO A 222 20.24 2.39 1.64
C PRO A 222 21.33 3.48 1.56
N ASP A 223 22.30 3.30 0.66
CA ASP A 223 23.44 4.21 0.51
C ASP A 223 23.22 5.32 -0.51
N HIS A 224 22.14 5.26 -1.28
CA HIS A 224 21.84 6.28 -2.27
C HIS A 224 21.62 7.64 -1.61
N PRO A 225 22.26 8.74 -2.06
CA PRO A 225 22.11 10.07 -1.45
C PRO A 225 20.64 10.54 -1.46
N GLU A 226 19.93 10.24 -2.54
CA GLU A 226 18.51 10.54 -2.72
C GLU A 226 17.53 9.45 -2.21
N HIS A 227 17.96 8.52 -1.34
CA HIS A 227 17.10 7.41 -0.86
C HIS A 227 15.76 7.88 -0.26
N LYS A 228 15.74 9.02 0.45
CA LYS A 228 14.51 9.64 0.98
C LYS A 228 13.56 10.08 -0.14
N LEU A 229 14.10 10.72 -1.17
CA LEU A 229 13.33 11.18 -2.34
C LEU A 229 12.78 9.99 -3.13
N ILE A 230 13.64 8.99 -3.38
CA ILE A 230 13.29 7.75 -4.08
C ILE A 230 12.16 7.04 -3.36
N THR A 231 12.34 6.76 -2.07
CA THR A 231 11.35 6.05 -1.24
C THR A 231 10.03 6.80 -1.19
N SER A 232 10.08 8.12 -0.97
CA SER A 232 8.88 8.97 -0.93
C SER A 232 8.12 8.96 -2.25
N ARG A 233 8.76 9.24 -3.39
CA ARG A 233 8.08 9.28 -4.69
C ARG A 233 7.65 7.90 -5.16
N TYR A 234 8.47 6.87 -4.95
CA TYR A 234 8.12 5.49 -5.28
C TYR A 234 6.87 5.05 -4.53
N LEU A 235 6.71 5.42 -3.27
CA LEU A 235 5.51 5.06 -2.50
C LEU A 235 4.37 6.07 -2.64
N ALA A 236 4.37 6.85 -3.73
CA ALA A 236 3.36 7.89 -4.03
C ALA A 236 3.15 8.86 -2.86
N ARG A 237 4.24 9.19 -2.14
CA ARG A 237 4.29 10.07 -0.97
C ARG A 237 3.38 9.61 0.18
N ARG A 238 3.06 8.31 0.24
CA ARG A 238 2.31 7.71 1.35
C ARG A 238 3.20 7.59 2.57
N TRP A 239 3.09 8.58 3.44
CA TRP A 239 3.97 8.76 4.59
C TRP A 239 4.14 7.52 5.48
N SER A 240 3.07 6.74 5.72
CA SER A 240 3.14 5.49 6.50
C SER A 240 4.01 4.42 5.84
N LEU A 241 3.90 4.26 4.52
CA LEU A 241 4.73 3.32 3.75
C LEU A 241 6.16 3.84 3.61
N THR A 242 6.32 5.15 3.37
CA THR A 242 7.64 5.79 3.29
C THR A 242 8.40 5.60 4.59
N ARG A 243 7.76 5.85 5.74
CA ARG A 243 8.37 5.62 7.06
C ARG A 243 8.76 4.16 7.24
N GLN A 244 7.84 3.23 6.98
CA GLN A 244 8.12 1.79 7.10
C GLN A 244 9.31 1.34 6.23
N ALA A 245 9.43 1.87 5.01
CA ALA A 245 10.55 1.58 4.13
C ALA A 245 11.85 2.21 4.65
N MET A 246 11.81 3.47 5.12
CA MET A 246 12.95 4.19 5.68
C MET A 246 13.51 3.50 6.92
N ASP A 247 12.66 3.11 7.87
CA ASP A 247 13.07 2.41 9.09
C ASP A 247 13.80 1.09 8.75
N ARG A 248 13.34 0.38 7.72
CA ARG A 248 13.98 -0.86 7.25
C ARG A 248 15.29 -0.62 6.51
N LEU A 249 15.38 0.43 5.70
CA LEU A 249 16.63 0.79 5.01
C LEU A 249 17.70 1.21 6.03
N GLU A 250 17.31 1.92 7.08
CA GLU A 250 18.20 2.29 8.18
C GLU A 250 18.73 1.07 8.94
N LEU A 251 17.88 0.08 9.20
CA LEU A 251 18.30 -1.20 9.79
C LEU A 251 19.33 -1.95 8.91
N VAL A 252 19.12 -1.98 7.59
CA VAL A 252 20.07 -2.61 6.65
C VAL A 252 21.41 -1.88 6.68
N ARG A 253 21.39 -0.55 6.58
CA ARG A 253 22.60 0.28 6.61
C ARG A 253 23.39 0.13 7.92
N LEU A 254 22.71 0.05 9.06
CA LEU A 254 23.35 -0.16 10.36
C LEU A 254 23.96 -1.57 10.47
N ALA A 255 23.27 -2.60 9.95
CA ALA A 255 23.80 -3.96 9.92
C ALA A 255 25.05 -4.09 9.03
N GLU A 256 25.07 -3.43 7.87
CA GLU A 256 26.23 -3.39 6.96
C GLU A 256 27.42 -2.59 7.54
N ALA A 257 27.18 -1.67 8.47
CA ALA A 257 28.23 -0.88 9.13
C ALA A 257 28.92 -1.60 10.30
N ASP A 258 28.29 -2.61 10.90
CA ASP A 258 28.76 -3.33 12.10
C ASP A 258 29.46 -4.68 11.79
N ASP A 259 29.76 -4.99 10.52
CA ASP A 259 30.49 -6.19 10.04
C ASP A 259 30.04 -7.51 10.71
N SER A 260 28.73 -7.69 10.85
CA SER A 260 28.11 -8.94 11.31
C SER A 260 27.43 -9.64 10.14
N GLU A 261 27.94 -10.82 9.78
CA GLU A 261 27.49 -11.61 8.63
C GLU A 261 25.99 -11.96 8.75
N VAL A 262 25.26 -11.74 7.64
CA VAL A 262 23.84 -12.10 7.48
C VAL A 262 23.74 -13.58 7.10
N GLU A 263 23.69 -14.46 8.10
CA GLU A 263 23.23 -15.84 7.90
C GLU A 263 21.76 -16.01 8.33
N GLU A 264 20.94 -16.39 7.34
CA GLU A 264 19.67 -17.11 7.41
C GLU A 264 18.56 -16.59 8.35
N ILE A 265 17.69 -15.71 7.81
CA ILE A 265 16.32 -15.55 8.31
C ILE A 265 15.46 -16.71 7.76
N ASP A 266 15.70 -17.91 8.28
CA ASP A 266 14.63 -18.90 8.47
C ASP A 266 14.11 -18.74 9.89
N ASN A 267 12.80 -18.61 10.06
CA ASN A 267 12.19 -18.52 11.38
C ASN A 267 10.91 -19.36 11.40
N ALA A 268 11.13 -20.67 11.32
CA ALA A 268 10.30 -21.65 11.99
C ALA A 268 10.84 -21.85 13.44
N VAL A 269 10.18 -21.17 14.38
CA VAL A 269 9.90 -21.49 15.81
C VAL A 269 10.84 -22.48 16.55
N ASP A 270 11.49 -22.03 17.63
CA ASP A 270 11.34 -22.66 18.96
C ASP A 270 11.69 -21.72 20.13
N GLU A 271 11.01 -21.97 21.24
CA GLU A 271 11.01 -21.25 22.52
C GLU A 271 12.24 -21.60 23.37
N SER A 272 12.99 -20.60 23.83
CA SER A 272 13.57 -20.47 25.19
C SER A 272 14.86 -19.64 25.16
N THR A 273 14.76 -18.36 25.51
CA THR A 273 15.58 -17.62 26.50
C THR A 273 15.42 -16.11 26.23
N ASP A 274 14.69 -15.44 27.13
CA ASP A 274 14.68 -13.98 27.31
C ASP A 274 16.13 -13.45 27.49
N THR A 275 16.52 -12.26 27.08
CA THR A 275 15.99 -10.97 27.57
C THR A 275 16.41 -9.81 26.66
N GLU A 276 15.44 -9.11 26.06
CA GLU A 276 15.33 -7.64 25.92
C GLU A 276 14.01 -7.35 25.17
N GLU A 277 12.97 -6.94 25.92
CA GLU A 277 11.61 -6.76 25.43
C GLU A 277 11.52 -5.67 24.34
N LYS A 278 11.45 -6.06 23.07
CA LYS A 278 10.96 -5.16 22.01
C LYS A 278 9.51 -4.77 22.33
N PRO A 279 9.16 -3.47 22.39
CA PRO A 279 7.81 -3.06 22.78
C PRO A 279 6.77 -3.57 21.77
N VAL A 280 5.76 -4.31 22.29
CA VAL A 280 4.64 -4.82 21.49
C VAL A 280 4.02 -3.69 20.66
N PRO A 281 3.90 -3.84 19.31
CA PRO A 281 3.37 -2.78 18.44
C PRO A 281 1.97 -2.32 18.86
N LEU A 282 1.69 -1.02 18.75
CA LEU A 282 0.41 -0.42 19.16
C LEU A 282 -0.82 -1.09 18.50
N ALA A 283 -0.71 -1.48 17.23
CA ALA A 283 -1.79 -2.18 16.52
C ALA A 283 -2.10 -3.56 17.13
N VAL A 284 -1.09 -4.24 17.68
CA VAL A 284 -1.27 -5.51 18.41
C VAL A 284 -1.96 -5.24 19.74
N ARG A 285 -1.45 -4.28 20.53
CA ARG A 285 -2.08 -3.87 21.80
C ARG A 285 -3.56 -3.47 21.63
N ARG A 286 -3.88 -2.74 20.56
CA ARG A 286 -5.26 -2.37 20.22
C ARG A 286 -6.12 -3.58 19.92
N ARG A 287 -5.63 -4.49 19.08
CA ARG A 287 -6.36 -5.72 18.75
C ARG A 287 -6.60 -6.57 19.99
N ASP A 288 -5.61 -6.70 20.86
CA ASP A 288 -5.73 -7.47 22.09
C ASP A 288 -6.72 -6.82 23.07
N ALA A 289 -6.73 -5.49 23.19
CA ALA A 289 -7.72 -4.75 23.97
C ALA A 289 -9.15 -4.93 23.43
N ILE A 290 -9.34 -4.90 22.11
CA ILE A 290 -10.63 -5.18 21.46
C ILE A 290 -11.09 -6.61 21.77
N ILE A 291 -10.20 -7.60 21.62
CA ILE A 291 -10.52 -9.01 21.89
C ILE A 291 -10.90 -9.20 23.37
N ALA A 292 -10.15 -8.60 24.29
CA ALA A 292 -10.45 -8.67 25.72
C ALA A 292 -11.82 -8.06 26.04
N ALA A 293 -12.16 -6.91 25.45
CA ALA A 293 -13.46 -6.27 25.64
C ALA A 293 -14.62 -7.11 25.05
N LEU A 294 -14.42 -7.70 23.86
CA LEU A 294 -15.39 -8.62 23.26
C LEU A 294 -15.62 -9.85 24.15
N GLN A 295 -14.55 -10.43 24.70
CA GLN A 295 -14.63 -11.56 25.62
C GLN A 295 -15.36 -11.19 26.91
N ALA A 296 -15.07 -10.02 27.50
CA ALA A 296 -15.74 -9.52 28.70
C ALA A 296 -17.25 -9.28 28.47
N SER A 297 -17.64 -8.85 27.27
CA SER A 297 -19.05 -8.67 26.89
C SER A 297 -19.83 -9.97 26.62
N GLY A 298 -19.13 -11.10 26.58
CA GLY A 298 -19.70 -12.40 26.23
C GLY A 298 -20.24 -12.48 24.79
N ALA A 299 -19.67 -11.71 23.87
CA ALA A 299 -20.11 -11.68 22.48
C ALA A 299 -19.71 -12.97 21.73
N ALA A 300 -20.65 -13.58 21.03
CA ALA A 300 -20.40 -14.75 20.18
C ALA A 300 -20.54 -14.40 18.69
N ARG A 301 -21.48 -13.51 18.35
CA ARG A 301 -21.72 -13.02 16.99
C ARG A 301 -21.20 -11.60 16.85
N VAL A 302 -20.13 -11.41 16.09
CA VAL A 302 -19.37 -10.15 16.03
C VAL A 302 -19.34 -9.56 14.63
N LEU A 303 -19.62 -8.26 14.53
CA LEU A 303 -19.40 -7.45 13.33
C LEU A 303 -18.05 -6.73 13.43
N ASP A 304 -17.21 -6.87 12.40
CA ASP A 304 -16.02 -6.03 12.18
C ASP A 304 -16.37 -5.02 11.06
N LEU A 305 -16.76 -3.81 11.46
CA LEU A 305 -17.28 -2.76 10.60
C LEU A 305 -16.13 -1.84 10.18
N GLY A 306 -15.71 -1.93 8.91
CA GLY A 306 -14.43 -1.38 8.44
C GLY A 306 -13.29 -2.38 8.60
N CYS A 307 -13.54 -3.67 8.31
CA CYS A 307 -12.61 -4.76 8.61
C CYS A 307 -11.27 -4.68 7.87
N GLY A 308 -11.16 -3.83 6.85
CA GLY A 308 -9.96 -3.65 6.04
C GLY A 308 -9.49 -4.98 5.45
N GLN A 309 -8.25 -5.34 5.74
CA GLN A 309 -7.63 -6.59 5.28
C GLN A 309 -7.89 -7.79 6.21
N GLY A 310 -8.87 -7.70 7.12
CA GLY A 310 -9.33 -8.81 7.96
C GLY A 310 -8.38 -9.22 9.09
N GLN A 311 -7.57 -8.30 9.62
CA GLN A 311 -6.64 -8.63 10.73
C GLN A 311 -7.38 -8.99 12.03
N LEU A 312 -8.43 -8.24 12.38
CA LEU A 312 -9.25 -8.55 13.55
C LEU A 312 -10.04 -9.84 13.32
N VAL A 313 -10.71 -9.98 12.17
CA VAL A 313 -11.37 -11.25 11.77
C VAL A 313 -10.45 -12.45 11.93
N GLN A 314 -9.20 -12.37 11.48
CA GLN A 314 -8.23 -13.45 11.60
C GLN A 314 -7.91 -13.81 13.06
N ALA A 315 -7.82 -12.81 13.94
CA ALA A 315 -7.57 -13.04 15.36
C ALA A 315 -8.80 -13.62 16.06
N LEU A 316 -10.00 -13.11 15.77
CA LEU A 316 -11.27 -13.64 16.30
C LEU A 316 -11.48 -15.10 15.89
N LEU A 317 -11.09 -15.48 14.66
CA LEU A 317 -11.26 -16.84 14.17
C LEU A 317 -10.51 -17.90 15.02
N LYS A 318 -9.43 -17.49 15.71
CA LYS A 318 -8.63 -18.35 16.59
C LYS A 318 -9.36 -18.72 17.88
N ASP A 319 -10.29 -17.89 18.34
CA ASP A 319 -11.05 -18.13 19.57
C ASP A 319 -12.42 -18.74 19.23
N VAL A 320 -12.68 -19.94 19.74
CA VAL A 320 -13.90 -20.71 19.45
C VAL A 320 -15.17 -20.09 20.03
N ARG A 321 -15.03 -19.12 20.96
CA ARG A 321 -16.17 -18.37 21.52
C ARG A 321 -16.91 -17.55 20.47
N PHE A 322 -16.21 -17.10 19.42
CA PHE A 322 -16.81 -16.32 18.34
C PHE A 322 -17.43 -17.26 17.29
N THR A 323 -18.72 -17.53 17.41
CA THR A 323 -19.43 -18.50 16.56
C THR A 323 -19.81 -17.94 15.19
N GLU A 324 -19.89 -16.61 15.05
CA GLU A 324 -20.14 -15.93 13.78
C GLU A 324 -19.38 -14.60 13.73
N ILE A 325 -18.58 -14.41 12.69
CA ILE A 325 -17.73 -13.24 12.48
C ILE A 325 -18.02 -12.68 11.10
N VAL A 326 -18.46 -11.43 11.05
CA VAL A 326 -18.78 -10.77 9.78
C VAL A 326 -17.90 -9.54 9.59
N GLY A 327 -17.06 -9.59 8.55
CA GLY A 327 -16.25 -8.45 8.12
C GLY A 327 -16.96 -7.66 7.03
N VAL A 328 -17.13 -6.35 7.26
CA VAL A 328 -17.75 -5.43 6.31
C VAL A 328 -16.77 -4.33 5.96
N ASP A 329 -16.58 -4.05 4.68
CA ASP A 329 -15.76 -2.93 4.24
C ASP A 329 -16.33 -2.31 2.95
N VAL A 330 -16.13 -1.01 2.75
CA VAL A 330 -16.52 -0.31 1.52
C VAL A 330 -15.62 -0.69 0.34
N SER A 331 -14.39 -1.14 0.63
CA SER A 331 -13.36 -1.52 -0.31
C SER A 331 -13.43 -3.01 -0.65
N VAL A 332 -14.00 -3.33 -1.81
CA VAL A 332 -13.99 -4.70 -2.39
C VAL A 332 -12.57 -5.27 -2.44
N ARG A 333 -11.56 -4.43 -2.69
CA ARG A 333 -10.17 -4.87 -2.70
C ARG A 333 -9.68 -5.27 -1.31
N ALA A 334 -10.03 -4.53 -0.27
CA ALA A 334 -9.65 -4.89 1.10
C ALA A 334 -10.26 -6.25 1.49
N LEU A 335 -11.53 -6.46 1.14
CA LEU A 335 -12.22 -7.75 1.31
C LEU A 335 -11.57 -8.89 0.52
N THR A 336 -11.12 -8.62 -0.72
CA THR A 336 -10.39 -9.63 -1.52
C THR A 336 -9.06 -10.02 -0.85
N ILE A 337 -8.34 -9.05 -0.27
CA ILE A 337 -7.11 -9.32 0.49
C ILE A 337 -7.44 -10.07 1.78
N ALA A 338 -8.50 -9.70 2.49
CA ALA A 338 -8.96 -10.38 3.70
C ALA A 338 -9.29 -11.85 3.42
N ALA A 339 -10.07 -12.14 2.36
CA ALA A 339 -10.40 -13.51 1.96
C ALA A 339 -9.15 -14.36 1.69
N ARG A 340 -8.16 -13.80 0.98
CA ARG A 340 -6.88 -14.47 0.71
C ARG A 340 -6.06 -14.68 1.98
N ARG A 341 -5.99 -13.68 2.87
CA ARG A 341 -5.25 -13.76 4.15
C ARG A 341 -5.85 -14.81 5.09
N LEU A 342 -7.17 -14.85 5.18
CA LEU A 342 -7.91 -15.84 5.96
C LEU A 342 -7.84 -17.25 5.36
N LYS A 343 -7.40 -17.36 4.10
CA LYS A 343 -7.33 -18.61 3.34
C LYS A 343 -8.68 -19.35 3.39
N LEU A 344 -9.78 -18.63 3.17
CA LEU A 344 -11.15 -19.19 3.32
C LEU A 344 -11.35 -20.50 2.56
N ASP A 345 -10.76 -20.62 1.36
CA ASP A 345 -10.81 -21.83 0.52
C ASP A 345 -10.04 -23.05 1.07
N ARG A 346 -9.20 -22.85 2.09
CA ARG A 346 -8.36 -23.88 2.73
C ARG A 346 -8.75 -24.11 4.20
N LEU A 347 -9.70 -23.36 4.74
CA LEU A 347 -10.21 -23.58 6.09
C LEU A 347 -11.06 -24.84 6.12
N GLY A 348 -11.01 -25.59 7.22
CA GLY A 348 -11.98 -26.66 7.45
C GLY A 348 -13.40 -26.09 7.49
N GLU A 349 -14.41 -26.87 7.06
CA GLU A 349 -15.81 -26.41 6.94
C GLU A 349 -16.32 -25.69 8.18
N ARG A 350 -15.97 -26.18 9.39
CA ARG A 350 -16.36 -25.59 10.68
C ARG A 350 -15.78 -24.20 10.94
N GLN A 351 -14.59 -23.90 10.41
CA GLN A 351 -13.99 -22.56 10.53
C GLN A 351 -14.48 -21.64 9.41
N ALA A 352 -14.61 -22.16 8.19
CA ALA A 352 -15.12 -21.41 7.06
C ALA A 352 -16.56 -20.92 7.31
N SER A 353 -17.42 -21.76 7.89
CA SER A 353 -18.82 -21.42 8.18
C SER A 353 -18.99 -20.31 9.22
N ARG A 354 -17.95 -20.02 10.01
CA ARG A 354 -17.97 -18.96 11.03
C ARG A 354 -17.69 -17.58 10.46
N VAL A 355 -17.21 -17.46 9.22
CA VAL A 355 -16.74 -16.18 8.65
C VAL A 355 -17.52 -15.81 7.40
N THR A 356 -18.09 -14.60 7.41
CA THR A 356 -18.63 -13.98 6.19
C THR A 356 -17.96 -12.64 5.94
N LEU A 357 -17.58 -12.39 4.68
CA LEU A 357 -17.05 -11.10 4.24
C LEU A 357 -17.97 -10.53 3.17
N PHE A 358 -18.38 -9.27 3.30
CA PHE A 358 -19.15 -8.61 2.24
C PHE A 358 -18.93 -7.10 2.17
N GLN A 359 -19.22 -6.55 0.99
CA GLN A 359 -19.11 -5.12 0.76
C GLN A 359 -20.30 -4.38 1.38
N GLY A 360 -20.01 -3.35 2.17
CA GLY A 360 -21.02 -2.48 2.77
C GLY A 360 -20.45 -1.09 3.07
N SER A 361 -21.33 -0.13 3.34
CA SER A 361 -20.95 1.21 3.73
C SER A 361 -21.69 1.59 5.01
N LEU A 362 -20.93 2.12 5.98
CA LEU A 362 -21.48 2.55 7.27
C LEU A 362 -22.27 3.87 7.19
N ALA A 363 -22.37 4.46 6.00
CA ALA A 363 -23.21 5.64 5.76
C ALA A 363 -24.68 5.30 5.47
N TYR A 364 -25.03 4.02 5.36
CA TYR A 364 -26.38 3.54 5.07
C TYR A 364 -26.80 2.45 6.05
N THR A 365 -28.10 2.31 6.27
CA THR A 365 -28.65 1.20 7.04
C THR A 365 -28.59 -0.10 6.24
N ASP A 366 -28.19 -1.18 6.90
CA ASP A 366 -28.17 -2.52 6.31
C ASP A 366 -28.85 -3.49 7.28
N SER A 367 -29.95 -4.10 6.85
CA SER A 367 -30.75 -5.02 7.67
C SER A 367 -29.97 -6.29 8.04
N ARG A 368 -28.93 -6.65 7.27
CA ARG A 368 -28.07 -7.81 7.54
C ARG A 368 -27.21 -7.63 8.79
N LEU A 369 -27.04 -6.41 9.29
CA LEU A 369 -26.23 -6.08 10.48
C LEU A 369 -27.03 -6.17 11.79
N LYS A 370 -28.32 -6.51 11.75
CA LYS A 370 -29.16 -6.63 12.95
C LYS A 370 -28.94 -7.95 13.68
N GLY A 371 -29.08 -7.92 15.00
CA GLY A 371 -29.10 -9.12 15.85
C GLY A 371 -27.73 -9.71 16.19
N TYR A 372 -26.65 -8.95 15.99
CA TYR A 372 -25.31 -9.30 16.44
C TYR A 372 -25.08 -8.89 17.88
N ASP A 373 -24.26 -9.64 18.61
CA ASP A 373 -23.93 -9.34 20.01
C ASP A 373 -23.06 -8.10 20.11
N ALA A 374 -22.06 -7.99 19.23
CA ALA A 374 -21.12 -6.87 19.24
C ALA A 374 -20.80 -6.34 17.83
N ALA A 375 -20.46 -5.07 17.75
CA ALA A 375 -19.83 -4.47 16.58
C ALA A 375 -18.54 -3.72 16.95
N VAL A 376 -17.53 -3.83 16.11
CA VAL A 376 -16.24 -3.16 16.27
C VAL A 376 -16.03 -2.17 15.12
N LEU A 377 -15.68 -0.94 15.47
CA LEU A 377 -15.20 0.10 14.58
C LEU A 377 -13.77 0.45 15.00
N SER A 378 -12.79 -0.32 14.52
CA SER A 378 -11.39 -0.09 14.87
C SER A 378 -10.71 0.80 13.84
N GLU A 379 -10.41 2.04 14.21
CA GLU A 379 -9.79 3.05 13.34
C GLU A 379 -10.61 3.30 12.07
N VAL A 380 -11.88 3.68 12.26
CA VAL A 380 -12.84 3.86 11.16
C VAL A 380 -13.42 5.25 11.12
N ILE A 381 -13.74 5.81 12.29
CA ILE A 381 -14.49 7.05 12.39
C ILE A 381 -13.68 8.24 11.87
N GLU A 382 -12.36 8.23 12.09
CA GLU A 382 -11.40 9.25 11.67
C GLU A 382 -11.22 9.32 10.16
N HIS A 383 -11.59 8.26 9.42
CA HIS A 383 -11.55 8.23 7.96
C HIS A 383 -12.85 8.76 7.32
N LEU A 384 -13.87 9.08 8.12
CA LEU A 384 -15.13 9.64 7.64
C LEU A 384 -15.11 11.16 7.63
N ASP A 385 -15.75 11.73 6.61
CA ASP A 385 -16.03 13.17 6.63
C ASP A 385 -17.00 13.45 7.79
N LEU A 386 -16.70 14.44 8.64
CA LEU A 386 -17.53 14.80 9.81
C LEU A 386 -19.04 14.92 9.50
N PRO A 387 -19.49 15.46 8.35
CA PRO A 387 -20.92 15.51 8.01
C PRO A 387 -21.59 14.13 7.83
N ARG A 388 -20.83 13.05 7.65
CA ARG A 388 -21.34 11.68 7.50
C ARG A 388 -21.37 10.91 8.82
N LEU A 389 -20.72 11.42 9.86
CA LEU A 389 -20.66 10.78 11.16
C LEU A 389 -22.06 10.55 11.77
N PRO A 390 -23.04 11.49 11.69
CA PRO A 390 -24.40 11.22 12.17
C PRO A 390 -25.11 10.05 11.45
N ALA A 391 -24.78 9.82 10.17
CA ALA A 391 -25.33 8.70 9.43
C ALA A 391 -24.75 7.37 9.93
N LEU A 392 -23.45 7.33 10.26
CA LEU A 392 -22.82 6.17 10.91
C LEU A 392 -23.41 5.93 12.31
N GLU A 393 -23.57 6.99 13.11
CA GLU A 393 -24.19 6.90 14.44
C GLU A 393 -25.55 6.20 14.34
N TYR A 394 -26.40 6.66 13.42
CA TYR A 394 -27.72 6.05 13.21
C TYR A 394 -27.64 4.63 12.65
N ALA A 395 -26.78 4.37 11.66
CA ALA A 395 -26.66 3.05 11.04
C ALA A 395 -26.22 1.98 12.05
N VAL A 396 -25.23 2.29 12.89
CA VAL A 396 -24.65 1.36 13.87
C VAL A 396 -25.47 1.31 15.16
N PHE A 397 -25.67 2.44 15.85
CA PHE A 397 -26.28 2.47 17.18
C PHE A 397 -27.81 2.52 17.13
N GLY A 398 -28.39 3.06 16.06
CA GLY A 398 -29.84 3.13 15.87
C GLY A 398 -30.43 1.89 15.19
N SER A 399 -29.90 1.54 14.02
CA SER A 399 -30.47 0.50 13.16
C SER A 399 -29.90 -0.90 13.42
N ALA A 400 -28.57 -1.08 13.35
CA ALA A 400 -27.94 -2.38 13.61
C ALA A 400 -28.09 -2.78 15.09
N ARG A 401 -27.88 -1.80 15.99
CA ARG A 401 -28.18 -1.82 17.43
C ARG A 401 -27.68 -3.11 18.14
N PRO A 402 -26.38 -3.44 18.04
CA PRO A 402 -25.81 -4.58 18.76
C PRO A 402 -25.76 -4.31 20.27
N ARG A 403 -25.68 -5.35 21.09
CA ARG A 403 -25.63 -5.23 22.57
C ARG A 403 -24.39 -4.45 23.04
N THR A 404 -23.27 -4.63 22.34
CA THR A 404 -22.01 -3.95 22.61
C THR A 404 -21.46 -3.30 21.33
N VAL A 405 -20.95 -2.06 21.42
CA VAL A 405 -20.20 -1.43 20.33
C VAL A 405 -18.83 -1.01 20.84
N LEU A 406 -17.78 -1.35 20.11
CA LEU A 406 -16.41 -0.95 20.39
C LEU A 406 -15.96 0.04 19.33
N VAL A 407 -15.48 1.20 19.76
CA VAL A 407 -14.95 2.23 18.84
C VAL A 407 -13.53 2.57 19.27
N THR A 408 -12.58 2.45 18.35
CA THR A 408 -11.22 2.97 18.56
C THR A 408 -10.92 4.12 17.59
N THR A 409 -10.16 5.08 18.08
CA THR A 409 -9.65 6.21 17.30
C THR A 409 -8.30 6.66 17.86
N PRO A 410 -7.42 7.25 17.05
CA PRO A 410 -6.22 7.92 17.52
C PRO A 410 -6.51 9.04 18.52
N ASN A 411 -5.54 9.33 19.39
CA ASN A 411 -5.54 10.49 20.28
C ASN A 411 -4.59 11.57 19.76
N VAL A 412 -5.12 12.70 19.29
CA VAL A 412 -4.27 13.79 18.75
C VAL A 412 -3.34 14.40 19.82
N GLU A 413 -3.74 14.38 21.11
CA GLU A 413 -2.93 14.93 22.20
C GLU A 413 -1.59 14.20 22.34
N TYR A 414 -1.58 12.90 22.06
CA TYR A 414 -0.37 12.09 22.17
C TYR A 414 0.58 12.25 20.97
N ASN A 415 0.20 13.03 19.95
CA ASN A 415 1.06 13.26 18.78
C ASN A 415 2.42 13.88 19.16
N VAL A 416 2.45 14.66 20.24
CA VAL A 416 3.68 15.29 20.76
C VAL A 416 4.69 14.30 21.36
N ARG A 417 4.25 13.08 21.70
CA ARG A 417 5.12 12.02 22.24
C ARG A 417 5.75 11.16 21.16
N TRP A 418 5.33 11.34 19.92
CA TRP A 418 6.03 10.75 18.79
C TRP A 418 7.18 11.67 18.38
N GLU A 419 8.41 11.22 18.61
CA GLU A 419 9.66 11.95 18.30
C GLU A 419 9.76 12.42 16.83
N THR A 420 8.92 11.87 15.95
CA THR A 420 8.91 12.08 14.49
C THR A 420 7.69 12.85 13.96
N LEU A 421 6.87 13.47 14.82
CA LEU A 421 5.68 14.24 14.44
C LEU A 421 5.80 15.72 14.87
N PRO A 422 5.78 16.69 13.94
CA PRO A 422 5.65 18.11 14.29
C PRO A 422 4.30 18.35 15.00
N ALA A 423 4.32 19.11 16.08
CA ALA A 423 3.11 19.47 16.84
C ALA A 423 2.01 20.02 15.90
N GLY A 424 0.78 19.51 16.03
CA GLY A 424 -0.40 19.96 15.27
C GLY A 424 -0.73 19.21 13.97
N HIS A 425 -0.01 18.13 13.63
CA HIS A 425 -0.33 17.28 12.46
C HIS A 425 -0.95 15.94 12.87
N SER A 426 -1.93 15.47 12.10
CA SER A 426 -2.51 14.13 12.25
C SER A 426 -1.46 13.04 12.00
N ARG A 427 -1.53 11.95 12.77
CA ARG A 427 -0.66 10.77 12.69
C ARG A 427 -0.70 10.08 11.33
N HIS A 428 -1.84 10.13 10.64
CA HIS A 428 -2.01 9.58 9.30
C HIS A 428 -2.72 10.58 8.37
N GLY A 429 -2.18 10.77 7.17
CA GLY A 429 -2.68 11.76 6.19
C GLY A 429 -3.99 11.39 5.49
N ASP A 430 -4.57 10.23 5.81
CA ASP A 430 -5.91 9.79 5.40
C ASP A 430 -6.96 9.97 6.50
N HIS A 431 -6.58 10.54 7.66
CA HIS A 431 -7.52 11.00 8.66
C HIS A 431 -8.18 12.30 8.20
N ARG A 432 -9.50 12.35 8.26
CA ARG A 432 -10.31 13.56 8.05
C ARG A 432 -10.30 14.45 9.29
N PHE A 433 -10.10 13.83 10.46
CA PHE A 433 -9.95 14.50 11.75
C PHE A 433 -9.20 13.57 12.72
N GLU A 434 -8.60 14.13 13.77
CA GLU A 434 -8.16 13.38 14.94
C GLU A 434 -8.66 14.11 16.18
N TRP A 435 -9.35 13.38 17.06
CA TRP A 435 -9.94 13.98 18.25
C TRP A 435 -9.01 13.93 19.45
N THR A 436 -9.15 14.94 20.31
CA THR A 436 -8.65 14.88 21.70
C THR A 436 -9.48 13.88 22.52
N ARG A 437 -9.01 13.56 23.72
CA ARG A 437 -9.77 12.77 24.71
C ARG A 437 -11.08 13.43 25.07
N GLU A 438 -11.11 14.75 25.19
CA GLU A 438 -12.33 15.48 25.49
C GLU A 438 -13.34 15.38 24.36
N GLU A 439 -12.92 15.63 23.11
CA GLU A 439 -13.78 15.56 21.93
C GLU A 439 -14.36 14.16 21.73
N PHE A 440 -13.52 13.12 21.82
CA PHE A 440 -13.96 11.74 21.69
C PHE A 440 -14.93 11.33 22.80
N ARG A 441 -14.64 11.69 24.06
CA ARG A 441 -15.52 11.40 25.20
C ARG A 441 -16.85 12.14 25.09
N ALA A 442 -16.84 13.39 24.66
CA ALA A 442 -18.05 14.18 24.47
C ALA A 442 -18.92 13.61 23.34
N TRP A 443 -18.31 13.23 22.21
CA TRP A 443 -19.01 12.54 21.13
C TRP A 443 -19.62 11.21 21.61
N ALA A 444 -18.82 10.36 22.23
CA ALA A 444 -19.26 9.04 22.68
C ALA A 444 -20.43 9.14 23.67
N ARG A 445 -20.37 10.04 24.66
CA ARG A 445 -21.48 10.24 25.61
C ARG A 445 -22.78 10.68 24.91
N ARG A 446 -22.71 11.61 23.94
CA ARG A 446 -23.89 12.05 23.18
C ARG A 446 -24.51 10.92 22.37
N VAL A 447 -23.69 10.08 21.75
CA VAL A 447 -24.15 8.90 21.00
C VAL A 447 -24.80 7.90 21.95
N ALA A 448 -24.16 7.65 23.09
CA ALA A 448 -24.64 6.72 24.10
C ALA A 448 -26.03 7.12 24.62
N GLU A 449 -26.17 8.39 25.06
CA GLU A 449 -27.45 8.97 25.51
C GLU A 449 -28.54 8.90 24.44
N ARG A 450 -28.23 9.30 23.20
CA ARG A 450 -29.20 9.33 22.10
C ARG A 450 -29.74 7.94 21.74
N HIS A 451 -28.90 6.91 21.86
CA HIS A 451 -29.23 5.57 21.37
C HIS A 451 -29.54 4.54 22.48
N GLY A 452 -29.41 4.93 23.75
CA GLY A 452 -29.70 4.07 24.91
C GLY A 452 -28.58 3.09 25.23
N TYR A 453 -27.34 3.59 25.21
CA TYR A 453 -26.15 2.88 25.65
C TYR A 453 -25.54 3.60 26.85
N ASP A 454 -24.87 2.84 27.70
CA ASP A 454 -23.82 3.32 28.60
C ASP A 454 -22.48 3.27 27.87
N VAL A 455 -21.51 4.10 28.28
CA VAL A 455 -20.18 4.13 27.65
C VAL A 455 -19.06 4.21 28.67
N GLU A 456 -18.10 3.30 28.53
CA GLU A 456 -16.85 3.26 29.29
C GLU A 456 -15.66 3.54 28.37
N PHE A 457 -14.57 4.10 28.94
CA PHE A 457 -13.37 4.43 28.18
C PHE A 457 -12.18 3.63 28.69
N THR A 458 -11.46 3.00 27.77
CA THR A 458 -10.30 2.16 28.09
C THR A 458 -9.07 2.70 27.36
N PRO A 459 -7.93 2.88 28.06
CA PRO A 459 -6.69 3.28 27.41
C PRO A 459 -6.10 2.13 26.60
N VAL A 460 -5.54 2.45 25.42
CA VAL A 460 -4.85 1.47 24.57
C VAL A 460 -3.45 1.98 24.24
N GLY A 461 -2.44 1.27 24.74
CA GLY A 461 -1.03 1.66 24.68
C GLY A 461 -0.52 2.28 25.99
N PRO A 462 0.71 2.83 26.02
CA PRO A 462 1.23 3.53 27.19
C PRO A 462 0.33 4.72 27.55
N ASP A 463 -0.20 4.73 28.77
CA ASP A 463 -1.04 5.82 29.26
C ASP A 463 -0.15 6.92 29.84
N ASP A 464 0.10 7.95 29.02
CA ASP A 464 0.92 9.09 29.42
C ASP A 464 0.15 10.00 30.38
N PRO A 465 0.74 10.42 31.51
CA PRO A 465 0.02 11.23 32.50
C PRO A 465 -0.45 12.59 31.97
N GLU A 466 0.23 13.16 30.98
CA GLU A 466 -0.12 14.48 30.42
C GLU A 466 -1.09 14.32 29.25
N VAL A 467 -0.75 13.44 28.29
CA VAL A 467 -1.46 13.38 26.99
C VAL A 467 -2.32 12.13 26.81
N GLY A 468 -2.33 11.21 27.79
CA GLY A 468 -3.16 10.00 27.80
C GLY A 468 -2.61 8.87 26.93
N PRO A 469 -3.45 7.92 26.48
CA PRO A 469 -3.00 6.81 25.65
C PRO A 469 -2.88 7.22 24.17
N PRO A 470 -2.04 6.55 23.37
CA PRO A 470 -1.97 6.83 21.94
C PRO A 470 -3.27 6.45 21.21
N THR A 471 -3.95 5.37 21.60
CA THR A 471 -5.25 5.00 21.05
C THR A 471 -6.33 5.16 22.13
N GLN A 472 -7.45 5.71 21.74
CA GLN A 472 -8.64 5.84 22.57
C GLN A 472 -9.61 4.72 22.24
N MET A 473 -10.18 4.06 23.24
CA MET A 473 -11.24 3.07 23.05
C MET A 473 -12.46 3.44 23.88
N ALA A 474 -13.64 3.42 23.26
CA ALA A 474 -14.93 3.52 23.92
C ALA A 474 -15.68 2.19 23.78
N VAL A 475 -16.18 1.68 24.90
CA VAL A 475 -16.99 0.47 24.99
C VAL A 475 -18.41 0.90 25.32
N PHE A 476 -19.31 0.75 24.36
CA PHE A 476 -20.72 1.05 24.53
C PHE A 476 -21.46 -0.24 24.87
N SER A 477 -22.29 -0.22 25.91
CA SER A 477 -23.12 -1.34 26.32
C SER A 477 -24.58 -0.88 26.39
N MET A 478 -25.49 -1.62 25.77
CA MET A 478 -26.91 -1.24 25.84
C MET A 478 -27.36 -1.21 27.30
N THR A 479 -27.98 -0.11 27.71
CA THR A 479 -28.56 -0.01 29.04
C THR A 479 -29.74 -0.99 29.09
N SER A 480 -29.66 -2.00 29.97
CA SER A 480 -30.78 -2.91 30.20
C SER A 480 -31.99 -2.08 30.62
N ALA A 481 -32.98 -1.94 29.73
CA ALA A 481 -34.29 -1.50 30.15
C ALA A 481 -34.74 -2.51 31.21
N HIS A 482 -34.82 -2.07 32.46
CA HIS A 482 -35.58 -2.78 33.47
C HIS A 482 -36.92 -3.11 32.80
N SER A 483 -37.26 -4.39 32.76
CA SER A 483 -38.59 -4.84 32.44
C SER A 483 -39.53 -4.11 33.40
N ASN A 484 -40.11 -3.00 32.95
CA ASN A 484 -41.30 -2.42 33.55
C ASN A 484 -42.41 -3.43 33.30
N THR A 485 -42.48 -4.43 34.17
CA THR A 485 -43.70 -5.16 34.43
C THR A 485 -44.73 -4.09 34.79
N PRO A 486 -45.81 -3.89 34.02
CA PRO A 486 -46.82 -2.92 34.39
C PRO A 486 -47.48 -3.44 35.66
N THR A 487 -47.22 -2.79 36.79
CA THR A 487 -48.03 -2.97 37.99
C THR A 487 -49.45 -2.54 37.63
N THR A 488 -50.32 -3.52 37.38
CA THR A 488 -51.76 -3.28 37.26
C THR A 488 -52.30 -2.86 38.63
N ALA A 489 -52.31 -1.55 38.88
CA ALA A 489 -53.23 -0.95 39.82
C ALA A 489 -54.58 -0.77 39.10
N LYS A 490 -55.54 -1.63 39.42
CA LYS A 490 -56.97 -1.43 39.15
C LYS A 490 -57.69 -1.63 40.49
N GLU A 491 -57.86 -0.53 41.22
CA GLU A 491 -59.16 0.10 41.46
C GLU A 491 -60.09 -0.73 42.37
N GLU A 492 -60.03 -0.43 43.67
CA GLU A 492 -61.23 -0.40 44.51
C GLU A 492 -62.10 0.79 44.10
N LYS A 493 -63.31 0.52 43.60
CA LYS A 493 -64.55 1.18 44.04
C LYS A 493 -65.80 0.57 43.39
N ALA A 494 -66.82 0.40 44.24
CA ALA A 494 -68.24 0.14 43.99
C ALA A 494 -68.72 -1.33 43.91
N ALA A 495 -68.97 -1.94 45.09
CA ALA A 495 -70.30 -2.32 45.58
C ALA A 495 -70.20 -2.89 47.00
#